data_AF-A0A963EC49-F1
#
_entry.id   AF-A0A963EC49-F1
#
_cell.length_a   1.000
_cell.length_b   1.000
_cell.length_c   1.000
_cell.angle_alpha   90.00
_cell.angle_beta   90.00
_cell.angle_gamma   90.00
#
_symmetry.space_group_name_H-M   'P 1'
#
loop_
_entity.id
_entity.type
_entity.pdbx_description
1 polymer ?
#
loop_
_entity_poly.entity_id
_entity_poly.type
_entity_poly.pdbx_seq_one_letter_code
_entity_poly.pdbx_strand_id
1 'polypeptide(L)'
;TDKEGNTPVAVIDRVLFESFLKDIEAQGWQPEVVLPDYLALPYDEAEWVRWDHEGWVSVRTGFCSGFSVREENLAAMLQFVGADEQQSLRHCQHRSDAPMQVPINLLQGEYRPKRKMTQINQSWKRVIYSTALFVFVLFGSQATQYFYFKYQSDQLVQRIATTYHDLFPSAAAVDQPRLAIEKLLHRLQHAKKPKHLMLFLHKLGPLLAKSSRLKLASLDYR
;
A
#
# COMPACT_ATOMS: atom_id res chain seq x y z
N THR A 1 -27.40 0.03 -24.48
CA THR A 1 -28.42 0.62 -25.37
C THR A 1 -27.68 1.40 -26.42
N ASP A 2 -28.00 1.17 -27.69
CA ASP A 2 -27.47 1.99 -28.79
C ASP A 2 -28.09 3.40 -28.78
N LYS A 3 -27.67 4.26 -29.72
CA LYS A 3 -28.17 5.64 -29.83
C LYS A 3 -29.69 5.69 -30.15
N GLU A 4 -30.28 4.58 -30.57
CA GLU A 4 -31.69 4.45 -30.95
C GLU A 4 -32.55 3.83 -29.83
N GLY A 5 -31.94 3.45 -28.71
CA GLY A 5 -32.62 2.82 -27.59
C GLY A 5 -32.79 1.30 -27.70
N ASN A 6 -32.22 0.66 -28.72
CA ASN A 6 -32.20 -0.80 -28.82
C ASN A 6 -31.12 -1.39 -27.91
N THR A 7 -31.35 -2.62 -27.46
CA THR A 7 -30.37 -3.37 -26.66
C THR A 7 -29.74 -4.45 -27.54
N PRO A 8 -28.44 -4.37 -27.86
CA PRO A 8 -27.77 -5.41 -28.63
C PRO A 8 -27.73 -6.71 -27.81
N VAL A 9 -28.08 -7.81 -28.45
CA VAL A 9 -28.08 -9.15 -27.84
C VAL A 9 -27.30 -10.10 -28.74
N ALA A 10 -26.50 -10.96 -28.13
CA ALA A 10 -25.92 -12.12 -28.79
C ALA A 10 -26.43 -13.38 -28.09
N VAL A 11 -26.92 -14.34 -28.87
CA VAL A 11 -27.47 -15.60 -28.36
C VAL A 11 -26.62 -16.73 -28.92
N ILE A 12 -26.22 -17.66 -28.06
CA ILE A 12 -25.48 -18.87 -28.41
C ILE A 12 -26.11 -20.06 -27.69
N ASP A 13 -26.05 -21.23 -28.31
CA ASP A 13 -26.49 -22.47 -27.67
C ASP A 13 -25.71 -22.74 -26.39
N ARG A 14 -26.43 -23.03 -25.30
CA ARG A 14 -25.86 -23.22 -23.98
C ARG A 14 -24.91 -24.41 -23.91
N VAL A 15 -25.30 -25.53 -24.52
CA VAL A 15 -24.57 -26.80 -24.44
C VAL A 15 -23.26 -26.69 -25.21
N LEU A 16 -23.31 -26.13 -26.43
CA LEU A 16 -22.14 -25.85 -27.25
C LEU A 16 -21.18 -24.86 -26.57
N PHE A 17 -21.71 -23.81 -25.94
CA PHE A 17 -20.88 -22.82 -25.26
C PHE A 17 -20.16 -23.42 -24.05
N GLU A 18 -20.86 -24.24 -23.25
CA GLU A 18 -20.28 -24.93 -22.12
C GLU A 18 -19.22 -25.97 -22.54
N SER A 19 -19.44 -26.72 -23.63
CA SER A 19 -18.43 -27.65 -24.14
C SER A 19 -17.18 -26.91 -24.60
N PHE A 20 -17.36 -25.82 -25.34
CA PHE A 20 -16.25 -24.98 -25.81
C PHE A 20 -15.41 -24.41 -24.65
N LEU A 21 -16.05 -23.88 -23.61
CA LEU A 21 -15.33 -23.36 -22.44
C LEU A 21 -14.57 -24.46 -21.68
N LYS A 22 -15.14 -25.67 -21.58
CA LYS A 22 -14.47 -26.82 -20.95
C LYS A 22 -13.22 -27.24 -21.74
N ASP A 23 -13.29 -27.26 -23.06
CA ASP A 23 -12.15 -27.62 -23.91
C ASP A 23 -10.99 -26.63 -23.75
N ILE A 24 -11.29 -25.33 -23.65
CA ILE A 24 -10.29 -24.29 -23.38
C ILE A 24 -9.68 -24.45 -21.98
N GLU A 25 -10.51 -24.68 -20.96
CA GLU A 25 -10.04 -24.85 -19.59
C GLU A 25 -9.20 -26.13 -19.41
N ALA A 26 -9.54 -27.20 -20.13
CA ALA A 26 -8.78 -28.45 -20.15
C ALA A 26 -7.34 -28.26 -20.64
N GLN A 27 -7.11 -27.26 -21.49
CA GLN A 27 -5.78 -26.86 -21.97
C GLN A 27 -5.07 -25.87 -21.04
N GLY A 28 -5.69 -25.51 -19.90
CA GLY A 28 -5.14 -24.58 -18.91
C GLY A 28 -5.35 -23.09 -19.24
N TRP A 29 -6.07 -22.77 -20.30
CA TRP A 29 -6.38 -21.38 -20.67
C TRP A 29 -7.64 -20.90 -19.95
N GLN A 30 -7.67 -19.62 -19.57
CA GLN A 30 -8.84 -18.97 -19.00
C GLN A 30 -9.21 -17.77 -19.86
N PRO A 31 -10.26 -17.85 -20.69
CA PRO A 31 -10.64 -16.75 -21.55
C PRO A 31 -11.17 -15.59 -20.72
N GLU A 32 -10.67 -14.38 -20.98
CA GLU A 32 -11.19 -13.15 -20.36
C GLU A 32 -12.39 -12.59 -21.13
N VAL A 33 -12.44 -12.87 -22.43
CA VAL A 33 -13.44 -12.36 -23.37
C VAL A 33 -13.81 -13.47 -24.36
N VAL A 34 -15.12 -13.65 -24.58
CA VAL A 34 -15.63 -14.42 -25.72
C VAL A 34 -16.65 -13.55 -26.45
N LEU A 35 -16.50 -13.42 -27.77
CA LEU A 35 -17.33 -12.56 -28.61
C LEU A 35 -17.55 -13.21 -29.99
N PRO A 36 -18.66 -12.86 -30.68
CA PRO A 36 -18.83 -13.19 -32.10
C PRO A 36 -17.65 -12.73 -32.94
N ASP A 37 -17.20 -13.58 -33.85
CA ASP A 37 -15.98 -13.41 -34.62
C ASP A 37 -15.91 -12.09 -35.41
N TYR A 38 -17.00 -11.69 -36.07
CA TYR A 38 -17.11 -10.43 -36.81
C TYR A 38 -16.91 -9.19 -35.93
N LEU A 39 -17.15 -9.26 -34.61
CA LEU A 39 -16.93 -8.12 -33.71
C LEU A 39 -15.46 -7.90 -33.34
N ALA A 40 -14.58 -8.86 -33.64
CA ALA A 40 -13.15 -8.66 -33.52
C ALA A 40 -12.54 -7.94 -34.73
N LEU A 41 -13.31 -7.68 -35.79
CA LEU A 41 -12.87 -6.82 -36.89
C LEU A 41 -12.84 -5.35 -36.46
N PRO A 42 -11.98 -4.50 -37.04
CA PRO A 42 -12.01 -3.06 -36.85
C PRO A 42 -13.42 -2.48 -37.00
N TYR A 43 -13.79 -1.55 -36.13
CA TYR A 43 -15.03 -0.79 -36.27
C TYR A 43 -14.76 0.52 -36.99
N ASP A 44 -15.59 0.79 -38.00
CA ASP A 44 -15.64 2.06 -38.73
C ASP A 44 -17.11 2.46 -38.86
N GLU A 45 -17.44 3.72 -38.59
CA GLU A 45 -18.82 4.22 -38.73
C GLU A 45 -19.19 4.44 -40.20
N ALA A 46 -18.21 4.69 -41.07
CA ALA A 46 -18.43 5.02 -42.48
C ALA A 46 -18.41 3.80 -43.39
N GLU A 47 -17.64 2.76 -43.04
CA GLU A 47 -17.40 1.61 -43.90
C GLU A 47 -17.69 0.29 -43.19
N TRP A 48 -18.16 -0.68 -43.94
CA TRP A 48 -18.26 -2.05 -43.45
C TRP A 48 -16.93 -2.76 -43.65
N VAL A 49 -16.55 -3.57 -42.68
CA VAL A 49 -15.26 -4.26 -42.69
C VAL A 49 -15.48 -5.74 -42.93
N ARG A 50 -14.78 -6.28 -43.91
CA ARG A 50 -14.80 -7.70 -44.29
C ARG A 50 -13.45 -8.34 -43.98
N TRP A 51 -13.47 -9.61 -43.56
CA TRP A 51 -12.29 -10.45 -43.46
C TRP A 51 -12.58 -11.86 -43.96
N ASP A 52 -11.67 -12.41 -44.75
CA ASP A 52 -11.81 -13.69 -45.41
C ASP A 52 -10.82 -14.69 -44.85
N HIS A 53 -11.30 -15.85 -44.43
CA HIS A 53 -10.47 -16.91 -43.88
C HIS A 53 -11.05 -18.29 -44.14
N GLU A 54 -10.29 -19.16 -44.80
CA GLU A 54 -10.66 -20.57 -45.03
C GLU A 54 -12.07 -20.77 -45.64
N GLY A 55 -12.46 -19.90 -46.57
CA GLY A 55 -13.76 -19.93 -47.25
C GLY A 55 -14.93 -19.36 -46.42
N TRP A 56 -14.65 -18.84 -45.23
CA TRP A 56 -15.55 -18.02 -44.44
C TRP A 56 -15.27 -16.54 -44.66
N VAL A 57 -16.34 -15.76 -44.60
CA VAL A 57 -16.34 -14.32 -44.72
C VAL A 57 -17.04 -13.74 -43.51
N SER A 58 -16.28 -13.04 -42.67
CA SER A 58 -16.82 -12.25 -41.57
C SER A 58 -16.99 -10.80 -42.03
N VAL A 59 -18.17 -10.22 -41.81
CA VAL A 59 -18.48 -8.83 -42.13
C VAL A 59 -18.99 -8.13 -40.89
N ARG A 60 -18.33 -7.04 -40.49
CA ARG A 60 -18.80 -6.13 -39.45
C ARG A 60 -19.54 -4.97 -40.11
N THR A 61 -20.85 -4.90 -39.82
CA THR A 61 -21.74 -3.88 -40.39
C THR A 61 -22.00 -2.71 -39.46
N GLY A 62 -21.62 -2.83 -38.19
CA GLY A 62 -21.82 -1.79 -37.19
C GLY A 62 -21.13 -2.08 -35.86
N PHE A 63 -21.49 -1.32 -34.83
CA PHE A 63 -20.81 -1.39 -33.53
C PHE A 63 -21.03 -2.74 -32.83
N CYS A 64 -22.27 -3.23 -32.80
CA CYS A 64 -22.63 -4.55 -32.24
C CYS A 64 -23.24 -5.50 -33.28
N SER A 65 -23.04 -5.22 -34.57
CA SER A 65 -23.72 -5.92 -35.67
C SER A 65 -22.74 -6.41 -36.73
N GLY A 66 -23.09 -7.54 -37.33
CA GLY A 66 -22.30 -8.20 -38.36
C GLY A 66 -22.74 -9.64 -38.51
N PHE A 67 -22.05 -10.36 -39.38
CA PHE A 67 -22.33 -11.75 -39.67
C PHE A 67 -21.09 -12.48 -40.18
N SER A 68 -21.12 -13.80 -40.11
CA SER A 68 -20.15 -14.69 -40.74
C SER A 68 -20.88 -15.70 -41.62
N VAL A 69 -20.45 -15.80 -42.88
CA VAL A 69 -21.07 -16.67 -43.89
C VAL A 69 -20.01 -17.34 -44.74
N ARG A 70 -20.39 -18.39 -45.48
CA ARG A 70 -19.56 -18.93 -46.56
C ARG A 70 -19.44 -17.92 -47.69
N GLU A 71 -18.30 -17.90 -48.39
CA GLU A 71 -18.06 -17.02 -49.56
C GLU A 71 -19.22 -17.09 -50.58
N GLU A 72 -19.67 -18.29 -50.91
CA GLU A 72 -20.75 -18.54 -51.87
C GLU A 72 -22.09 -17.90 -51.48
N ASN A 73 -22.32 -17.66 -50.19
CA ASN A 73 -23.55 -17.08 -49.67
C ASN A 73 -23.43 -15.58 -49.37
N LEU A 74 -22.25 -14.99 -49.57
CA LEU A 74 -21.99 -13.59 -49.22
C LEU A 74 -22.92 -12.63 -49.95
N ALA A 75 -23.08 -12.81 -51.27
CA ALA A 75 -23.92 -11.93 -52.08
C ALA A 75 -25.38 -11.91 -51.60
N ALA A 76 -25.93 -13.09 -51.28
CA ALA A 76 -27.28 -13.20 -50.74
C ALA A 76 -27.39 -12.57 -49.34
N MET A 77 -26.37 -12.74 -48.49
CA MET A 77 -26.37 -12.16 -47.15
C MET A 77 -26.27 -10.64 -47.16
N LEU A 78 -25.46 -10.06 -48.05
CA LEU A 78 -25.37 -8.60 -48.22
C LEU A 78 -26.71 -8.00 -48.64
N GLN A 79 -27.44 -8.66 -49.55
CA GLN A 79 -28.79 -8.23 -49.94
C GLN A 79 -29.77 -8.34 -48.76
N PHE A 80 -29.71 -9.42 -47.99
CA PHE A 80 -30.60 -9.64 -46.85
C PHE A 80 -30.40 -8.59 -45.74
N VAL A 81 -29.17 -8.20 -45.47
CA VAL A 81 -28.83 -7.18 -44.45
C VAL A 81 -29.12 -5.76 -44.96
N GLY A 82 -29.53 -5.61 -46.22
CA GLY A 82 -29.87 -4.31 -46.81
C GLY A 82 -28.64 -3.47 -47.15
N ALA A 83 -27.56 -4.10 -47.60
CA ALA A 83 -26.42 -3.36 -48.14
C ALA A 83 -26.87 -2.57 -49.39
N ASP A 84 -26.73 -1.25 -49.34
CA ASP A 84 -26.92 -0.41 -50.52
C ASP A 84 -25.82 -0.67 -51.57
N GLU A 85 -26.13 -0.41 -52.84
CA GLU A 85 -25.18 -0.58 -53.95
C GLU A 85 -23.93 0.32 -53.82
N GLN A 86 -24.01 1.36 -52.99
CA GLN A 86 -22.93 2.30 -52.67
C GLN A 86 -22.15 1.93 -51.39
N GLN A 87 -22.54 0.88 -50.67
CA GLN A 87 -21.90 0.48 -49.42
C GLN A 87 -20.47 -0.01 -49.70
N SER A 88 -19.46 0.72 -49.22
CA SER A 88 -18.07 0.28 -49.34
C SER A 88 -17.78 -0.85 -48.35
N LEU A 89 -17.37 -2.00 -48.88
CA LEU A 89 -16.86 -3.13 -48.11
C LEU A 89 -15.33 -3.06 -48.13
N ARG A 90 -14.74 -2.57 -47.04
CA ARG A 90 -13.28 -2.58 -46.86
C ARG A 90 -12.81 -3.97 -46.47
N HIS A 91 -11.94 -4.57 -47.28
CA HIS A 91 -11.27 -5.82 -46.91
C HIS A 91 -10.12 -5.53 -45.94
N CYS A 92 -10.17 -6.09 -44.74
CA CYS A 92 -9.07 -6.07 -43.78
C CYS A 92 -8.12 -7.24 -44.06
N GLN A 93 -6.82 -6.95 -44.17
CA GLN A 93 -5.81 -7.98 -44.39
C GLN A 93 -5.49 -8.73 -43.09
N HIS A 94 -5.46 -8.01 -41.96
CA HIS A 94 -5.24 -8.59 -40.66
C HIS A 94 -6.37 -8.24 -39.70
N ARG A 95 -6.84 -9.23 -38.94
CA ARG A 95 -7.94 -9.05 -37.99
C ARG A 95 -7.65 -7.97 -36.93
N SER A 96 -6.38 -7.71 -36.64
CA SER A 96 -5.93 -6.72 -35.66
C SER A 96 -5.45 -5.38 -36.26
N ASP A 97 -5.89 -5.02 -37.47
CA ASP A 97 -5.50 -3.74 -38.11
C ASP A 97 -5.88 -2.50 -37.27
N ALA A 98 -6.82 -2.63 -36.33
CA ALA A 98 -7.23 -1.61 -35.38
C ALA A 98 -7.32 -2.20 -33.96
N PRO A 99 -7.26 -1.35 -32.90
CA PRO A 99 -7.49 -1.81 -31.54
C PRO A 99 -8.84 -2.51 -31.42
N MET A 100 -8.81 -3.75 -30.92
CA MET A 100 -10.00 -4.57 -30.75
C MET A 100 -10.97 -3.90 -29.77
N GLN A 101 -12.14 -3.54 -30.28
CA GLN A 101 -13.24 -3.05 -29.46
C GLN A 101 -14.09 -4.24 -29.05
N VAL A 102 -14.37 -4.37 -27.75
CA VAL A 102 -15.19 -5.45 -27.18
C VAL A 102 -16.55 -4.88 -26.80
N PRO A 103 -17.47 -4.72 -27.76
CA PRO A 103 -18.78 -4.12 -27.48
C PRO A 103 -19.68 -5.05 -26.66
N ILE A 104 -19.49 -6.37 -26.80
CA ILE A 104 -20.23 -7.41 -26.09
C ILE A 104 -19.27 -8.54 -25.71
N ASN A 105 -19.45 -9.07 -24.50
CA ASN A 105 -18.73 -10.24 -24.01
C ASN A 105 -19.76 -11.29 -23.59
N LEU A 106 -19.66 -12.50 -24.12
CA LEU A 106 -20.56 -13.61 -23.79
C LEU A 106 -20.27 -14.18 -22.39
N LEU A 107 -19.12 -13.88 -21.80
CA LEU A 107 -18.77 -14.26 -20.43
C LEU A 107 -19.46 -13.36 -19.40
N GLN A 108 -20.79 -13.42 -19.37
CA GLN A 108 -21.66 -12.66 -18.49
C GLN A 108 -22.52 -13.59 -17.61
N GLY A 109 -23.10 -13.04 -16.55
CA GLY A 109 -23.97 -13.78 -15.64
C GLY A 109 -23.29 -15.02 -15.05
N GLU A 110 -23.86 -16.19 -15.30
CA GLU A 110 -23.34 -17.49 -14.83
C GLU A 110 -21.94 -17.82 -15.39
N TYR A 111 -21.58 -17.26 -16.54
CA TYR A 111 -20.30 -17.51 -17.23
C TYR A 111 -19.24 -16.44 -16.97
N ARG A 112 -19.48 -15.52 -16.02
CA ARG A 112 -18.51 -14.47 -15.69
C ARG A 112 -17.21 -15.09 -15.16
N PRO A 113 -16.03 -14.69 -15.69
CA PRO A 113 -14.77 -15.29 -15.27
C PRO A 113 -14.55 -15.06 -13.78
N LYS A 114 -14.43 -16.15 -13.03
CA LYS A 114 -14.07 -16.11 -11.60
C LYS A 114 -12.58 -15.83 -11.52
N ARG A 115 -12.22 -14.54 -11.50
CA ARG A 115 -10.83 -14.07 -11.41
C ARG A 115 -10.11 -14.81 -10.27
N LYS A 116 -9.20 -15.71 -10.61
CA LYS A 116 -8.34 -16.38 -9.61
C LYS A 116 -7.54 -15.29 -8.91
N MET A 117 -7.70 -15.19 -7.59
CA MET A 117 -7.10 -14.17 -6.70
C MET A 117 -5.58 -14.35 -6.53
N THR A 118 -4.88 -14.86 -7.54
CA THR A 118 -3.45 -15.17 -7.49
C THR A 118 -2.60 -13.93 -7.74
N GLN A 119 -3.07 -12.99 -8.56
CA GLN A 119 -2.31 -11.78 -8.91
C GLN A 119 -2.32 -10.70 -7.81
N ILE A 120 -3.45 -10.56 -7.08
CA ILE A 120 -3.55 -9.62 -5.94
C ILE A 120 -2.62 -10.07 -4.79
N ASN A 121 -2.48 -11.38 -4.58
CA ASN A 121 -1.60 -11.92 -3.54
C ASN A 121 -0.11 -11.62 -3.79
N GLN A 122 0.33 -11.51 -5.06
CA GLN A 122 1.72 -11.14 -5.39
C GLN A 122 2.02 -9.66 -5.15
N SER A 123 1.05 -8.77 -5.42
CA SER A 123 1.24 -7.33 -5.18
C SER A 123 1.21 -6.98 -3.69
N TRP A 124 0.41 -7.68 -2.87
CA TRP A 124 0.42 -7.48 -1.41
C TRP A 124 1.76 -7.84 -0.76
N LYS A 125 2.48 -8.85 -1.28
CA LYS A 125 3.84 -9.14 -0.79
C LYS A 125 4.80 -7.97 -1.02
N ARG A 126 4.73 -7.32 -2.19
CA ARG A 126 5.55 -6.12 -2.49
C ARG A 126 5.23 -4.96 -1.55
N VAL A 127 3.95 -4.76 -1.22
CA VAL A 127 3.51 -3.75 -0.23
C VAL A 127 4.06 -4.09 1.16
N ILE A 128 3.92 -5.34 1.60
CA ILE A 128 4.44 -5.79 2.90
C ILE A 128 5.96 -5.58 2.99
N TYR A 129 6.73 -5.94 1.96
CA TYR A 129 8.17 -5.72 1.96
C TYR A 129 8.54 -4.23 2.01
N SER A 130 7.84 -3.39 1.24
CA SER A 130 8.08 -1.94 1.25
C SER A 130 7.77 -1.32 2.61
N THR A 131 6.62 -1.64 3.20
CA THR A 131 6.24 -1.15 4.53
C THR A 131 7.17 -1.67 5.61
N ALA A 132 7.55 -2.95 5.57
CA ALA A 132 8.49 -3.53 6.53
C ALA A 132 9.87 -2.85 6.46
N LEU A 133 10.38 -2.59 5.25
CA LEU A 133 11.63 -1.86 5.07
C LEU A 133 11.54 -0.43 5.62
N PHE A 134 10.43 0.27 5.36
CA PHE A 134 10.20 1.62 5.85
C PHE A 134 10.14 1.67 7.39
N VAL A 135 9.37 0.75 8.00
CA VAL A 135 9.29 0.62 9.46
C VAL A 135 10.67 0.29 10.05
N PHE A 136 11.44 -0.60 9.42
CA PHE A 136 12.78 -0.95 9.88
C PHE A 136 13.72 0.26 9.90
N VAL A 137 13.70 1.09 8.86
CA VAL A 137 14.50 2.33 8.80
C VAL A 137 14.09 3.32 9.89
N LEU A 138 12.77 3.50 10.12
CA LEU A 138 12.28 4.40 11.17
C LEU A 138 12.71 3.94 12.57
N PHE A 139 12.51 2.66 12.89
CA PHE A 139 12.86 2.12 14.21
C PHE A 139 14.37 1.96 14.43
N GLY A 140 15.15 1.73 13.36
CA GLY A 140 16.60 1.68 13.44
C GLY A 140 17.22 2.99 13.93
N SER A 141 16.67 4.14 13.50
CA SER A 141 17.15 5.45 13.95
C SER A 141 16.78 5.78 15.41
N GLN A 142 15.68 5.22 15.93
CA GLN A 142 15.29 5.38 17.33
C GLN A 142 16.11 4.48 18.27
N ALA A 143 16.49 3.28 17.82
CA ALA A 143 17.31 2.36 18.61
C ALA A 143 18.70 2.97 18.92
N THR A 144 19.33 3.64 17.95
CA THR A 144 20.63 4.30 18.16
C THR A 144 20.55 5.42 19.19
N GLN A 145 19.46 6.21 19.20
CA GLN A 145 19.24 7.24 20.21
C GLN A 145 19.02 6.65 21.61
N TYR A 146 18.26 5.56 21.72
CA TYR A 146 18.04 4.88 23.00
C TYR A 146 19.35 4.36 23.62
N PHE A 147 20.21 3.74 22.81
CA PHE A 147 21.52 3.26 23.28
C PHE A 147 22.47 4.42 23.61
N TYR A 148 22.48 5.49 22.81
CA TYR A 148 23.31 6.67 23.07
C TYR A 148 22.91 7.38 24.37
N PHE A 149 21.61 7.55 24.63
CA PHE A 149 21.10 8.22 25.82
C PHE A 149 21.29 7.38 27.10
N LYS A 150 21.17 6.05 27.00
CA LYS A 150 21.45 5.14 28.11
C LYS A 150 22.90 5.26 28.59
N TYR A 151 23.84 5.40 27.66
CA TYR A 151 25.27 5.54 27.99
C TYR A 151 25.60 6.85 28.73
N GLN A 152 24.92 7.96 28.42
CA GLN A 152 25.15 9.24 29.10
C GLN A 152 24.59 9.28 30.53
N SER A 153 23.46 8.61 30.75
CA SER A 153 22.80 8.60 32.06
C SER A 153 23.66 7.89 33.12
N ASP A 154 24.39 6.83 32.74
CA ASP A 154 25.25 6.08 33.65
C ASP A 154 26.46 6.91 34.12
N GLN A 155 27.06 7.72 33.24
CA GLN A 155 28.17 8.59 33.62
C GLN A 155 27.75 9.75 34.54
N LEU A 156 26.53 10.27 34.37
CA LEU A 156 25.99 11.32 35.24
C LEU A 156 25.73 10.78 36.65
N VAL A 157 25.21 9.55 36.75
CA VAL A 157 25.00 8.86 38.04
C VAL A 157 26.34 8.61 38.74
N GLN A 158 27.39 8.22 38.02
CA GLN A 158 28.71 8.04 38.62
C GLN A 158 29.33 9.34 39.12
N ARG A 159 29.21 10.46 38.39
CA ARG A 159 29.68 11.79 38.88
C ARG A 159 28.93 12.25 40.12
N ILE A 160 27.63 11.99 40.19
CA ILE A 160 26.84 12.32 41.38
C ILE A 160 27.26 11.44 42.55
N ALA A 161 27.52 10.14 42.33
CA ALA A 161 27.94 9.21 43.37
C ALA A 161 29.34 9.53 43.94
N THR A 162 30.32 9.86 43.09
CA THR A 162 31.65 10.27 43.55
C THR A 162 31.62 11.60 44.29
N THR A 163 30.94 12.61 43.74
CA THR A 163 30.79 13.91 44.40
C THR A 163 30.01 13.79 45.73
N TYR A 164 29.04 12.87 45.82
CA TYR A 164 28.32 12.59 47.07
C TYR A 164 29.23 11.96 48.13
N HIS A 165 30.08 11.01 47.73
CA HIS A 165 31.01 10.35 48.64
C HIS A 165 32.07 11.31 49.19
N ASP A 166 32.55 12.24 48.36
CA ASP A 166 33.50 13.29 48.76
C ASP A 166 32.89 14.27 49.78
N LEU A 167 31.58 14.52 49.70
CA LEU A 167 30.89 15.47 50.58
C LEU A 167 30.37 14.84 51.88
N PHE A 168 30.17 13.51 51.92
CA PHE A 168 29.61 12.80 53.08
C PHE A 168 30.34 11.46 53.36
N PRO A 169 31.58 11.48 53.87
CA PRO A 169 32.39 10.27 54.15
C PRO A 169 31.84 9.38 55.29
N SER A 170 30.67 9.69 55.85
CA SER A 170 30.03 8.94 56.94
C SER A 170 28.58 8.52 56.63
N ALA A 171 28.15 8.59 55.37
CA ALA A 171 26.85 8.09 54.93
C ALA A 171 27.03 6.78 54.14
N ALA A 172 26.30 5.73 54.54
CA ALA A 172 26.38 4.40 53.95
C ALA A 172 26.17 4.41 52.42
N ALA A 173 26.87 3.53 51.70
CA ALA A 173 26.78 3.42 50.25
C ALA A 173 25.34 3.10 49.82
N VAL A 174 24.75 3.94 48.96
CA VAL A 174 23.40 3.72 48.42
C VAL A 174 23.45 3.79 46.89
N ASP A 175 22.99 2.73 46.23
CA ASP A 175 22.93 2.56 44.76
C ASP A 175 22.10 3.61 44.01
N GLN A 176 21.38 4.50 44.71
CA GLN A 176 20.59 5.59 44.12
C GLN A 176 20.74 6.90 44.91
N PRO A 177 21.75 7.73 44.56
CA PRO A 177 22.07 8.98 45.25
C PRO A 177 20.90 9.98 45.31
N ARG A 178 20.02 9.99 44.31
CA ARG A 178 18.86 10.91 44.26
C ARG A 178 17.86 10.67 45.39
N LEU A 179 17.54 9.40 45.67
CA LEU A 179 16.63 9.04 46.77
C LEU A 179 17.26 9.31 48.14
N ALA A 180 18.60 9.22 48.24
CA ALA A 180 19.31 9.56 49.47
C ALA A 180 19.23 11.07 49.77
N ILE A 181 19.37 11.93 48.76
CA ILE A 181 19.22 13.39 48.90
C ILE A 181 17.79 13.76 49.28
N GLU A 182 16.78 13.16 48.64
CA GLU A 182 15.37 13.41 48.97
C GLU A 182 15.04 12.99 50.40
N LYS A 183 15.52 11.82 50.83
CA LYS A 183 15.40 11.36 52.22
C LYS A 183 16.13 12.29 53.20
N LEU A 184 17.30 12.82 52.85
CA LEU A 184 18.03 13.79 53.66
C LEU A 184 17.25 15.12 53.76
N LEU A 185 16.74 15.63 52.65
CA LEU A 185 15.94 16.86 52.61
C LEU A 185 14.65 16.73 53.41
N HIS A 186 13.97 15.58 53.30
CA HIS A 186 12.75 15.30 54.06
C HIS A 186 13.03 15.16 55.56
N ARG A 187 14.17 14.54 55.93
CA ARG A 187 14.61 14.41 57.34
C ARG A 187 15.05 15.76 57.92
N LEU A 188 15.64 16.63 57.10
CA LEU A 188 16.06 17.98 57.49
C LEU A 188 14.88 18.94 57.61
N GLN A 189 13.90 18.87 56.69
CA GLN A 189 12.66 19.66 56.79
C GLN A 189 11.82 19.28 58.02
N HIS A 190 11.88 18.03 58.48
CA HIS A 190 11.15 17.57 59.66
C HIS A 190 11.98 17.64 60.96
N ALA A 191 13.28 17.96 60.88
CA ALA A 191 14.14 18.16 62.05
C ALA A 191 13.88 19.55 62.67
N LYS A 192 12.73 19.69 63.35
CA LYS A 192 12.46 20.77 64.30
C LYS A 192 13.48 20.74 65.45
N LYS A 193 14.68 21.31 65.27
CA LYS A 193 15.57 21.73 66.39
C LYS A 193 16.70 22.66 65.90
N PRO A 194 16.67 23.97 66.25
CA PRO A 194 17.60 24.99 65.74
C PRO A 194 19.06 24.88 66.25
N LYS A 195 19.39 23.93 67.13
CA LYS A 195 20.75 23.84 67.71
C LYS A 195 21.76 23.11 66.83
N HIS A 196 21.34 22.15 65.99
CA HIS A 196 22.28 21.33 65.23
C HIS A 196 22.71 21.97 63.91
N LEU A 197 21.82 22.73 63.25
CA LEU A 197 22.16 23.55 62.07
C LEU A 197 23.21 24.62 62.41
N MET A 198 23.05 25.30 63.55
CA MET A 198 24.00 26.31 64.01
C MET A 198 25.39 25.73 64.30
N LEU A 199 25.46 24.52 64.89
CA LEU A 199 26.71 23.79 65.09
C LEU A 199 27.37 23.37 63.76
N PHE A 200 26.56 23.02 62.75
CA PHE A 200 27.07 22.66 61.42
C PHE A 200 27.56 23.88 60.64
N LEU A 201 26.84 25.01 60.66
CA LEU A 201 27.31 26.28 60.10
C LEU A 201 28.60 26.75 60.78
N HIS A 202 28.72 26.56 62.09
CA HIS A 202 29.93 26.90 62.82
C HIS A 202 31.13 26.02 62.39
N LYS A 203 30.92 24.73 62.12
CA LYS A 203 31.97 23.85 61.57
C LYS A 203 32.26 24.07 60.08
N LEU A 204 31.27 24.53 59.31
CA LEU A 204 31.40 24.83 57.88
C LEU A 204 31.99 26.22 57.61
N GLY A 205 31.86 27.17 58.54
CA GLY A 205 32.38 28.52 58.43
C GLY A 205 33.88 28.60 58.06
N PRO A 206 34.77 27.87 58.76
CA PRO A 206 36.19 27.86 58.43
C PRO A 206 36.52 27.22 57.07
N LEU A 207 35.69 26.31 56.58
CA LEU A 207 35.87 25.61 55.30
C LEU A 207 35.38 26.46 54.13
N LEU A 208 34.25 27.17 54.29
CA LEU A 208 33.78 28.17 53.32
C LEU A 208 34.75 29.36 53.20
N ALA A 209 35.37 29.78 54.31
CA ALA A 209 36.39 30.83 54.31
C ALA A 209 37.66 30.43 53.54
N LYS A 210 37.95 29.13 53.40
CA LYS A 210 39.13 28.60 52.70
C LYS A 210 38.95 28.51 51.19
N SER A 211 37.72 28.58 50.68
CA SER A 211 37.41 28.56 49.24
C SER A 211 36.96 29.94 48.75
N SER A 212 37.88 30.70 48.17
CA SER A 212 37.68 32.08 47.66
C SER A 212 36.80 32.18 46.40
N ARG A 213 36.02 31.14 46.04
CA ARG A 213 35.16 31.11 44.84
C ARG A 213 33.66 31.07 45.09
N LEU A 214 33.21 31.01 46.34
CA LEU A 214 31.78 30.96 46.66
C LEU A 214 31.36 32.24 47.41
N LYS A 215 30.65 33.13 46.69
CA LYS A 215 29.98 34.29 47.28
C LYS A 215 28.65 33.83 47.87
N LEU A 216 28.46 34.03 49.17
CA LEU A 216 27.20 33.81 49.86
C LEU A 216 26.18 34.86 49.34
N ALA A 217 25.21 34.44 48.54
CA ALA A 217 24.30 35.36 47.86
C ALA A 217 23.17 35.88 48.76
N SER A 218 22.67 35.08 49.72
CA SER A 218 21.80 35.54 50.80
C SER A 218 21.59 34.42 51.83
N LEU A 219 21.33 34.81 53.08
CA LEU A 219 20.87 33.93 54.15
C LEU A 219 19.55 34.52 54.65
N ASP A 220 18.43 33.88 54.29
CA ASP A 220 17.12 34.30 54.75
C ASP A 220 16.70 33.41 55.94
N TYR A 221 16.36 34.04 57.07
CA TYR A 221 15.93 33.37 58.30
C TYR A 221 14.54 33.90 58.64
N ARG A 222 13.55 33.01 58.67
CA ARG A 222 12.18 33.31 59.08
C ARG A 222 11.83 32.48 60.30
#